data_AF-A0A929UFW2-F1
#
_entry.id   AF-A0A929UFW2-F1
#
_cell.length_a   1.000
_cell.length_b   1.000
_cell.length_c   1.000
_cell.angle_alpha   90.00
_cell.angle_beta   90.00
_cell.angle_gamma   90.00
#
_symmetry.space_group_name_H-M   'P 1'
#
loop_
_entity.id
_entity.type
_entity.pdbx_description
1 polymer ?
#
loop_
_entity_poly.entity_id
_entity_poly.type
_entity_poly.pdbx_seq_one_letter_code
_entity_poly.pdbx_strand_id
1 'polypeptide(L)'
;MKIGQNDLNERSDLVREETGIEDLFVSDGCPDRIEEVEFRYHQKTSIYPKGVGDKPVFLELHESLIIDRKTETMKHVHGLSPECQVTNIYHICEGISNLLDELGDLDLTDREGNPPDAVDDPDDVKEYSLKMRWRSGRLDQMNGSYDRLSLPKDFPELVEKVWKFTCFYGLGDFFNEDAYNRKKRRESDLIFCKVIFSDVGREYTYLADEDIYEKGDFAWAPAGRENKKKIVRVTDVAYLQPEEAPFPLEKTKKLIRRLPPEDYEKV
;
A
#
# COMPACT_ATOMS: atom_id res chain seq x y z
N MET A 1 -23.18 27.44 2.41
CA MET A 1 -22.78 26.26 1.60
C MET A 1 -21.26 26.28 1.58
N LYS A 2 -20.60 25.45 2.41
CA LYS A 2 -19.14 25.33 2.39
C LYS A 2 -18.81 24.41 1.21
N ILE A 3 -18.19 24.95 0.18
CA ILE A 3 -17.58 24.15 -0.88
C ILE A 3 -16.42 23.40 -0.21
N GLY A 4 -16.35 22.08 -0.36
CA GLY A 4 -15.25 21.28 0.18
C GLY A 4 -13.94 21.63 -0.55
N GLN A 5 -12.80 21.50 0.13
CA GLN A 5 -11.50 21.82 -0.47
C GLN A 5 -11.23 20.97 -1.73
N ASN A 6 -11.69 19.71 -1.77
CA ASN A 6 -11.58 18.86 -2.96
C ASN A 6 -12.39 19.39 -4.17
N ASP A 7 -13.64 19.84 -3.98
CA ASP A 7 -14.46 20.42 -5.08
C ASP A 7 -13.85 21.74 -5.60
N LEU A 8 -13.08 22.45 -4.77
CA LEU A 8 -12.31 23.63 -5.20
C LEU A 8 -11.08 23.26 -6.03
N ASN A 9 -10.36 22.19 -5.64
CA ASN A 9 -9.19 21.70 -6.36
C ASN A 9 -9.57 21.12 -7.73
N GLU A 10 -10.60 20.27 -7.80
CA GLU A 10 -11.09 19.67 -9.06
C GLU A 10 -11.50 20.73 -10.08
N ARG A 11 -12.28 21.73 -9.65
CA ARG A 11 -12.69 22.84 -10.54
C ARG A 11 -11.51 23.68 -10.98
N SER A 12 -10.52 23.84 -10.11
CA SER A 12 -9.30 24.58 -10.43
C SER A 12 -8.46 23.86 -11.47
N ASP A 13 -8.36 22.53 -11.37
CA ASP A 13 -7.68 21.69 -12.35
C ASP A 13 -8.40 21.69 -13.71
N LEU A 14 -9.74 21.63 -13.73
CA LEU A 14 -10.52 21.78 -14.99
C LEU A 14 -10.22 23.11 -15.71
N VAL A 15 -10.09 24.21 -14.97
CA VAL A 15 -9.74 25.52 -15.57
C VAL A 15 -8.33 25.50 -16.16
N ARG A 16 -7.37 24.82 -15.51
CA ARG A 16 -6.00 24.67 -16.03
C ARG A 16 -5.96 23.79 -17.27
N GLU A 17 -6.71 22.70 -17.30
CA GLU A 17 -6.81 21.81 -18.47
C GLU A 17 -7.38 22.55 -19.69
N GLU A 18 -8.48 23.29 -19.51
CA GLU A 18 -9.11 24.04 -20.59
C GLU A 18 -8.24 25.20 -21.11
N THR A 19 -7.44 25.81 -20.23
CA THR A 19 -6.55 26.92 -20.61
C THR A 19 -5.19 26.45 -21.12
N GLY A 20 -4.78 25.23 -20.78
CA GLY A 20 -3.43 24.72 -21.02
C GLY A 20 -2.33 25.40 -20.18
N ILE A 21 -2.71 26.11 -19.12
CA ILE A 21 -1.78 26.86 -18.25
C ILE A 21 -1.75 26.17 -16.88
N GLU A 22 -0.74 25.31 -16.67
CA GLU A 22 -0.62 24.46 -15.47
C GLU A 22 -0.35 25.25 -14.17
N ASP A 23 0.25 26.43 -14.27
CA ASP A 23 0.60 27.32 -13.15
C ASP A 23 -0.43 28.44 -12.91
N LEU A 24 -1.62 28.32 -13.50
CA LEU A 24 -2.67 29.33 -13.35
C LEU A 24 -3.15 29.40 -11.89
N PHE A 25 -3.02 30.59 -11.30
CA PHE A 25 -3.60 30.89 -10.00
C PHE A 25 -5.12 31.00 -10.11
N VAL A 26 -5.82 30.03 -9.54
CA VAL A 26 -7.28 29.97 -9.48
C VAL A 26 -7.73 29.79 -8.02
N SER A 27 -8.95 29.30 -7.80
CA SER A 27 -9.62 29.30 -6.49
C SER A 27 -8.91 28.46 -5.43
N ASP A 28 -8.08 27.50 -5.84
CA ASP A 28 -7.29 26.64 -4.95
C ASP A 28 -5.94 27.26 -4.52
N GLY A 29 -5.54 28.39 -5.12
CA GLY A 29 -4.25 29.03 -4.83
C GLY A 29 -3.03 28.40 -5.51
N CYS A 30 -3.22 27.47 -6.45
CA CYS A 30 -2.16 26.76 -7.19
C CYS A 30 -1.09 26.12 -6.29
N PRO A 31 -1.48 25.22 -5.36
CA PRO A 31 -0.52 24.50 -4.55
C PRO A 31 0.40 23.66 -5.44
N ASP A 32 1.69 23.63 -5.11
CA ASP A 32 2.63 22.74 -5.78
C ASP A 32 2.35 21.30 -5.35
N ARG A 33 2.50 20.36 -6.28
CA ARG A 33 2.22 18.94 -6.05
C ARG A 33 3.18 18.09 -6.87
N ILE A 34 3.34 16.84 -6.46
CA ILE A 34 4.17 15.89 -7.20
C ILE A 34 3.41 15.41 -8.44
N GLU A 35 4.03 15.54 -9.60
CA GLU A 35 3.52 15.06 -10.89
C GLU A 35 4.12 13.70 -11.25
N GLU A 36 5.35 13.42 -10.81
CA GLU A 36 6.02 12.15 -11.07
C GLU A 36 7.06 11.81 -9.99
N VAL A 37 7.10 10.54 -9.61
CA VAL A 37 8.17 9.95 -8.80
C VAL A 37 8.85 8.85 -9.61
N GLU A 38 10.17 8.91 -9.73
CA GLU A 38 10.99 7.87 -10.32
C GLU A 38 12.00 7.37 -9.28
N PHE A 39 11.93 6.09 -8.95
CA PHE A 39 12.93 5.40 -8.15
C PHE A 39 13.59 4.31 -9.00
N ARG A 40 14.92 4.24 -8.96
CA ARG A 40 15.72 3.20 -9.60
C ARG A 40 16.68 2.63 -8.58
N TYR A 41 16.80 1.32 -8.57
CA TYR A 41 17.76 0.56 -7.78
C TYR A 41 18.60 -0.31 -8.71
N HIS A 42 19.89 -0.34 -8.46
CA HIS A 42 20.85 -1.15 -9.19
C HIS A 42 21.71 -1.91 -8.21
N GLN A 43 21.86 -3.20 -8.43
CA GLN A 43 22.75 -4.04 -7.66
C GLN A 43 23.66 -4.83 -8.59
N LYS A 44 24.93 -4.86 -8.24
CA LYS A 44 25.95 -5.67 -8.90
C LYS A 44 26.74 -6.44 -7.86
N THR A 45 26.61 -7.77 -7.88
CA THR A 45 27.28 -8.66 -6.93
C THR A 45 28.20 -9.63 -7.67
N SER A 46 29.44 -9.78 -7.20
CA SER A 46 30.42 -10.76 -7.68
C SER A 46 30.24 -12.08 -6.92
N ILE A 47 30.15 -13.19 -7.66
CA ILE A 47 30.04 -14.54 -7.11
C ILE A 47 31.29 -15.32 -7.54
N TYR A 48 31.96 -15.94 -6.57
CA TYR A 48 33.15 -16.77 -6.79
C TYR A 48 32.78 -18.25 -6.66
N PRO A 49 32.33 -18.92 -7.74
CA PRO A 49 31.95 -20.32 -7.69
C PRO A 49 33.16 -21.22 -7.39
N LYS A 50 33.01 -22.13 -6.43
CA LYS A 50 34.07 -23.10 -6.11
C LYS A 50 34.29 -24.05 -7.29
N GLY A 51 35.52 -24.12 -7.79
CA GLY A 51 35.97 -25.15 -8.76
C GLY A 51 35.94 -24.75 -10.23
N VAL A 52 35.45 -23.56 -10.58
CA VAL A 52 35.60 -22.96 -11.92
C VAL A 52 36.59 -21.80 -11.73
N GLY A 53 37.79 -21.92 -12.30
CA GLY A 53 38.97 -21.11 -11.91
C GLY A 53 38.69 -19.62 -11.74
N ASP A 54 39.36 -19.00 -10.75
CA ASP A 54 39.37 -17.63 -10.17
C ASP A 54 38.66 -16.43 -10.84
N LYS A 55 37.73 -16.63 -11.77
CA LYS A 55 36.99 -15.58 -12.46
C LYS A 55 35.63 -15.41 -11.78
N PRO A 56 35.32 -14.19 -11.30
CA PRO A 56 34.01 -13.90 -10.73
C PRO A 56 32.92 -13.99 -11.81
N VAL A 57 31.74 -14.46 -11.40
CA VAL A 57 30.49 -14.33 -12.15
C VAL A 57 29.74 -13.14 -11.58
N PHE A 58 29.27 -12.24 -12.44
CA PHE A 58 28.52 -11.06 -11.99
C PHE A 58 27.02 -11.34 -12.05
N LEU A 59 26.33 -11.06 -10.96
CA LEU A 59 24.88 -10.93 -10.91
C LEU A 59 24.54 -9.44 -10.93
N GLU A 60 23.74 -9.03 -11.91
CA GLU A 60 23.32 -7.64 -12.07
C GLU A 60 21.80 -7.56 -12.07
N LEU A 61 21.24 -6.78 -11.13
CA LEU A 61 19.82 -6.62 -10.91
C LEU A 61 19.45 -5.15 -11.09
N HIS A 62 18.34 -4.93 -11.76
CA HIS A 62 17.78 -3.60 -11.98
C HIS A 62 16.34 -3.58 -11.52
N GLU A 63 15.99 -2.62 -10.67
CA GLU A 63 14.62 -2.41 -10.24
C GLU A 63 14.24 -0.95 -10.46
N SER A 64 13.00 -0.71 -10.88
CA SER A 64 12.50 0.65 -11.05
C SER A 64 11.03 0.76 -10.69
N LEU A 65 10.66 1.91 -10.16
CA LEU A 65 9.31 2.32 -9.85
C LEU A 65 9.09 3.70 -10.47
N ILE A 66 8.05 3.84 -11.28
CA ILE A 66 7.61 5.11 -11.84
C ILE A 66 6.15 5.30 -11.42
N ILE A 67 5.85 6.40 -10.76
CA ILE A 67 4.49 6.83 -10.42
C ILE A 67 4.25 8.13 -11.16
N ASP A 68 3.30 8.15 -12.08
CA ASP A 68 3.04 9.29 -12.97
C ASP A 68 1.58 9.71 -12.88
N ARG A 69 1.37 10.97 -12.47
CA ARG A 69 0.05 11.57 -12.28
C ARG A 69 -0.70 11.67 -13.60
N LYS A 70 -0.03 12.16 -14.64
CA LYS A 70 -0.65 12.47 -15.93
C LYS A 70 -1.30 11.25 -16.58
N THR A 71 -0.65 10.10 -16.49
CA THR A 71 -1.15 8.83 -17.02
C THR A 71 -2.00 8.08 -16.00
N GLU A 72 -2.08 8.54 -14.76
CA GLU A 72 -2.64 7.81 -13.61
C GLU A 72 -2.09 6.38 -13.58
N THR A 73 -0.76 6.25 -13.69
CA THR A 73 -0.10 4.94 -13.65
C THR A 73 1.00 4.84 -12.61
N MET A 74 1.11 3.66 -12.01
CA MET A 74 2.30 3.22 -11.32
C MET A 74 2.86 1.99 -12.03
N LYS A 75 4.12 2.05 -12.44
CA LYS A 75 4.85 0.97 -13.09
C LYS A 75 6.00 0.54 -12.21
N HIS A 76 6.01 -0.73 -11.83
CA HIS A 76 7.12 -1.37 -11.13
C HIS A 76 7.74 -2.42 -12.05
N VAL A 77 9.06 -2.37 -12.21
CA VAL A 77 9.86 -3.33 -12.99
C VAL A 77 10.90 -3.92 -12.08
N HIS A 78 10.91 -5.24 -11.94
CA HIS A 78 11.90 -5.99 -11.19
C HIS A 78 12.66 -6.92 -12.17
N GLY A 79 13.87 -6.52 -12.52
CA GLY A 79 14.79 -7.24 -13.40
C GLY A 79 15.63 -8.23 -12.60
N LEU A 80 15.33 -9.52 -12.77
CA LEU A 80 16.05 -10.64 -12.14
C LEU A 80 17.29 -11.02 -12.95
N SER A 81 17.27 -10.79 -14.26
CA SER A 81 18.40 -10.95 -15.17
C SER A 81 18.12 -10.19 -16.49
N PRO A 82 19.10 -10.07 -17.41
CA PRO A 82 18.86 -9.44 -18.72
C PRO A 82 17.75 -10.08 -19.55
N GLU A 83 17.45 -11.37 -19.33
CA GLU A 83 16.40 -12.12 -20.04
C GLU A 83 15.14 -12.34 -19.19
N CYS A 84 15.16 -11.97 -17.91
CA CYS A 84 14.06 -12.21 -16.99
C CYS A 84 13.68 -10.93 -16.23
N GLN A 85 12.51 -10.39 -16.57
CA GLN A 85 11.93 -9.24 -15.90
C GLN A 85 10.47 -9.50 -15.54
N VAL A 86 10.07 -8.99 -14.38
CA VAL A 86 8.68 -8.89 -13.97
C VAL A 86 8.27 -7.43 -14.08
N THR A 87 7.10 -7.16 -14.66
CA THR A 87 6.56 -5.80 -14.77
C THR A 87 5.13 -5.77 -14.29
N ASN A 88 4.86 -4.94 -13.29
CA ASN A 88 3.53 -4.65 -12.79
C ASN A 88 3.14 -3.23 -13.24
N ILE A 89 1.94 -3.08 -13.81
CA ILE A 89 1.39 -1.79 -14.22
C ILE A 89 0.03 -1.64 -13.54
N TYR A 90 -0.09 -0.61 -12.70
CA TYR A 90 -1.31 -0.23 -12.02
C TYR A 90 -1.87 1.00 -12.71
N HIS A 91 -3.13 0.96 -13.11
CA HIS A 91 -3.84 2.12 -13.62
C HIS A 91 -5.08 2.33 -12.76
N ILE A 92 -4.98 3.28 -11.83
CA ILE A 92 -5.98 3.51 -10.79
C ILE A 92 -6.34 4.99 -10.83
N CYS A 93 -7.46 5.29 -11.49
CA CYS A 93 -7.97 6.65 -11.60
C CYS A 93 -8.15 7.27 -10.21
N GLU A 94 -7.66 8.50 -10.05
CA GLU A 94 -7.61 9.29 -8.81
C GLU A 94 -6.73 8.68 -7.70
N GLY A 95 -6.59 7.35 -7.66
CA GLY A 95 -5.76 6.66 -6.68
C GLY A 95 -4.28 6.98 -6.83
N ILE A 96 -3.76 7.11 -8.05
CA ILE A 96 -2.36 7.49 -8.27
C ILE A 96 -2.12 8.94 -7.87
N SER A 97 -3.04 9.84 -8.26
CA SER A 97 -3.03 11.22 -7.78
C SER A 97 -3.00 11.32 -6.25
N ASN A 98 -3.89 10.60 -5.57
CA ASN A 98 -3.96 10.61 -4.10
C ASN A 98 -2.69 10.05 -3.46
N LEU A 99 -2.10 8.98 -4.02
CA LEU A 99 -0.82 8.46 -3.56
C LEU A 99 0.27 9.52 -3.67
N LEU A 100 0.38 10.19 -4.81
CA LEU A 100 1.38 11.25 -5.02
C LEU A 100 1.17 12.45 -4.08
N ASP A 101 -0.07 12.79 -3.74
CA ASP A 101 -0.37 13.86 -2.78
C ASP A 101 0.10 13.48 -1.37
N GLU A 102 -0.09 12.23 -0.94
CA GLU A 102 0.43 11.73 0.34
C GLU A 102 1.96 11.69 0.42
N LEU A 103 2.65 11.58 -0.72
CA LEU A 103 4.11 11.65 -0.77
C LEU A 103 4.65 13.08 -0.70
N GLY A 104 3.80 14.09 -0.95
CA GLY A 104 4.17 15.50 -0.94
C GLY A 104 4.63 16.03 0.42
N ASP A 105 4.23 15.36 1.50
CA ASP A 105 4.57 15.73 2.88
C ASP A 105 5.93 15.18 3.34
N LEU A 106 6.57 14.29 2.58
CA LEU A 106 7.82 13.62 2.96
C LEU A 106 9.06 14.45 2.63
N ASP A 107 10.03 14.49 3.55
CA ASP A 107 11.36 15.03 3.26
C ASP A 107 12.28 13.93 2.69
N LEU A 108 12.29 13.87 1.37
CA LEU A 108 13.12 12.93 0.61
C LEU A 108 14.46 13.54 0.17
N THR A 109 14.86 14.66 0.78
CA THR A 109 16.10 15.38 0.46
C THR A 109 17.14 15.36 1.58
N ASP A 110 16.73 15.13 2.83
CA ASP A 110 17.62 15.06 3.99
C ASP A 110 18.11 13.63 4.26
N ARG A 111 19.43 13.48 4.50
CA ARG A 111 20.09 12.20 4.81
C ARG A 111 21.28 12.40 5.73
N GLU A 112 21.62 11.34 6.48
CA GLU A 112 22.75 11.36 7.42
C GLU A 112 24.11 11.36 6.67
N GLY A 113 24.22 10.55 5.62
CA GLY A 113 25.45 10.32 4.88
C GLY A 113 26.39 9.34 5.58
N ASN A 114 27.14 8.57 4.77
CA ASN A 114 28.15 7.65 5.29
C ASN A 114 29.35 8.41 5.89
N PRO A 115 29.97 7.89 6.97
CA PRO A 115 31.18 8.49 7.53
C PRO A 115 32.38 8.35 6.58
N PRO A 116 33.43 9.19 6.72
CA PRO A 116 34.57 9.19 5.80
C PRO A 116 35.39 7.89 5.77
N ASP A 117 35.29 7.05 6.81
CA ASP A 117 35.96 5.76 6.95
C ASP A 117 35.06 4.57 6.59
N ALA A 118 33.88 4.83 6.01
CA ALA A 118 33.03 3.79 5.44
C ALA A 118 33.80 3.00 4.37
N VAL A 119 33.58 1.68 4.37
CA VAL A 119 34.26 0.75 3.46
C VAL A 119 33.25 0.28 2.44
N ASP A 120 33.57 0.51 1.16
CA ASP A 120 32.82 -0.08 0.05
C ASP A 120 33.24 -1.52 -0.18
N ASP A 121 32.26 -2.40 -0.39
CA ASP A 121 32.50 -3.76 -0.87
C ASP A 121 32.47 -3.77 -2.41
N PRO A 122 33.62 -3.93 -3.10
CA PRO A 122 33.65 -3.95 -4.55
C PRO A 122 32.95 -5.18 -5.15
N ASP A 123 32.70 -6.22 -4.33
CA ASP A 123 31.98 -7.42 -4.73
C ASP A 123 30.47 -7.33 -4.47
N ASP A 124 29.96 -6.28 -3.81
CA ASP A 124 28.52 -6.07 -3.59
C ASP A 124 28.15 -4.58 -3.65
N VAL A 125 28.02 -4.07 -4.87
CA VAL A 125 27.68 -2.67 -5.14
C VAL A 125 26.17 -2.54 -5.23
N LYS A 126 25.58 -1.65 -4.42
CA LYS A 126 24.15 -1.32 -4.44
C LYS A 126 23.96 0.18 -4.49
N GLU A 127 23.26 0.66 -5.51
CA GLU A 127 23.08 2.07 -5.78
C GLU A 127 21.60 2.38 -6.03
N TYR A 128 21.22 3.63 -5.79
CA TYR A 128 19.89 4.11 -6.10
C TYR A 128 19.89 5.51 -6.73
N SER A 129 18.81 5.79 -7.43
CA SER A 129 18.44 7.11 -7.93
C SER A 129 16.97 7.36 -7.62
N LEU A 130 16.68 8.45 -6.93
CA LEU A 130 15.32 8.93 -6.65
C LEU A 130 15.15 10.31 -7.29
N LYS A 131 14.05 10.50 -8.02
CA LYS A 131 13.67 11.78 -8.61
C LYS A 131 12.21 12.07 -8.35
N MET A 132 11.93 13.33 -8.10
CA MET A 132 10.57 13.84 -7.91
C MET A 132 10.38 15.09 -8.75
N ARG A 133 9.45 15.03 -9.69
CA ARG A 133 9.07 16.17 -10.52
C ARG A 133 7.81 16.79 -9.96
N TRP A 134 7.89 18.07 -9.64
CA TRP A 134 6.78 18.85 -9.14
C TRP A 134 6.11 19.63 -10.27
N ARG A 135 4.85 20.00 -10.07
CA ARG A 135 4.07 20.83 -11.00
C ARG A 135 4.76 22.17 -11.27
N SER A 136 5.39 22.76 -10.25
CA SER A 136 6.17 24.01 -10.38
C SER A 136 7.38 23.91 -11.32
N GLY A 137 7.74 22.70 -11.78
CA GLY A 137 8.96 22.43 -12.51
C GLY A 137 10.16 22.19 -11.60
N ARG A 138 10.00 22.29 -10.26
CA ARG A 138 11.02 21.83 -9.31
C ARG A 138 11.31 20.34 -9.57
N LEU A 139 12.58 19.99 -9.54
CA LEU A 139 13.08 18.63 -9.64
C LEU A 139 13.96 18.34 -8.43
N ASP A 140 13.46 17.53 -7.52
CA ASP A 140 14.28 17.01 -6.43
C ASP A 140 14.91 15.71 -6.88
N GLN A 141 16.22 15.58 -6.68
CA GLN A 141 16.98 14.41 -7.09
C GLN A 141 17.96 13.99 -6.00
N MET A 142 17.95 12.70 -5.69
CA MET A 142 18.87 12.07 -4.76
C MET A 142 19.50 10.83 -5.40
N ASN A 143 20.80 10.63 -5.18
CA ASN A 143 21.50 9.42 -5.59
C ASN A 143 22.51 9.03 -4.52
N GLY A 144 22.83 7.75 -4.42
CA GLY A 144 23.84 7.25 -3.51
C GLY A 144 23.87 5.72 -3.45
N SER A 145 24.64 5.20 -2.50
CA SER A 145 24.59 3.79 -2.15
C SER A 145 23.26 3.44 -1.48
N TYR A 146 22.77 2.23 -1.73
CA TYR A 146 21.53 1.74 -1.11
C TYR A 146 21.82 1.18 0.28
N ASP A 147 22.06 2.09 1.20
CA ASP A 147 22.26 1.82 2.63
C ASP A 147 21.50 2.85 3.48
N ARG A 148 21.34 2.55 4.78
CA ARG A 148 20.53 3.34 5.70
C ARG A 148 20.96 4.82 5.79
N LEU A 149 22.27 5.11 5.72
CA LEU A 149 22.79 6.46 5.92
C LEU A 149 22.73 7.29 4.63
N SER A 150 22.85 6.64 3.49
CA SER A 150 22.79 7.28 2.17
C SER A 150 21.37 7.52 1.66
N LEU A 151 20.36 6.82 2.18
CA LEU A 151 18.94 7.00 1.87
C LEU A 151 18.35 8.22 2.60
N PRO A 152 17.31 8.87 2.05
CA PRO A 152 16.58 9.92 2.75
C PRO A 152 15.94 9.42 4.05
N LYS A 153 15.79 10.30 5.04
CA LYS A 153 15.20 9.97 6.34
C LYS A 153 13.79 9.38 6.23
N ASP A 154 12.96 9.95 5.34
CA ASP A 154 11.57 9.53 5.14
C ASP A 154 11.43 8.45 4.05
N PHE A 155 12.53 7.90 3.55
CA PHE A 155 12.50 6.80 2.58
C PHE A 155 11.69 5.57 3.06
N PRO A 156 11.76 5.14 4.34
CA PRO A 156 10.91 4.05 4.83
C PRO A 156 9.42 4.35 4.70
N GLU A 157 9.00 5.60 4.94
CA GLU A 157 7.60 6.01 4.84
C GLU A 157 7.12 6.05 3.39
N LEU A 158 7.97 6.50 2.46
CA LEU A 158 7.74 6.37 1.01
C LEU A 158 7.46 4.90 0.62
N VAL A 159 8.35 3.99 1.03
CA VAL A 159 8.20 2.56 0.71
C VAL A 159 6.93 1.99 1.35
N GLU A 160 6.61 2.36 2.59
CA GLU A 160 5.41 1.90 3.27
C GLU A 160 4.13 2.34 2.56
N LYS A 161 4.04 3.61 2.14
CA LYS A 161 2.88 4.15 1.41
C LYS A 161 2.68 3.45 0.07
N VAL A 162 3.76 3.28 -0.71
CA VAL A 162 3.72 2.53 -1.98
C VAL A 162 3.35 1.07 -1.75
N TRP A 163 3.92 0.42 -0.72
CA TRP A 163 3.59 -0.95 -0.36
C TRP A 163 2.11 -1.11 0.00
N LYS A 164 1.57 -0.25 0.87
CA LYS A 164 0.15 -0.23 1.23
C LYS A 164 -0.74 -0.07 -0.01
N PHE A 165 -0.38 0.83 -0.91
CA PHE A 165 -1.08 1.03 -2.18
C PHE A 165 -1.08 -0.25 -3.04
N THR A 166 0.09 -0.87 -3.24
CA THR A 166 0.19 -2.14 -4.00
C THR A 166 -0.58 -3.28 -3.35
N CYS A 167 -0.57 -3.40 -2.02
CA CYS A 167 -1.32 -4.44 -1.30
C CYS A 167 -2.83 -4.23 -1.41
N PHE A 168 -3.31 -2.99 -1.35
CA PHE A 168 -4.72 -2.67 -1.43
C PHE A 168 -5.34 -3.12 -2.76
N TYR A 169 -4.65 -2.87 -3.86
CA TYR A 169 -5.11 -3.27 -5.20
C TYR A 169 -4.69 -4.70 -5.58
N GLY A 170 -3.58 -5.19 -5.03
CA GLY A 170 -3.19 -6.60 -4.93
C GLY A 170 -3.33 -7.44 -6.21
N LEU A 171 -3.45 -8.75 -6.02
CA LEU A 171 -3.62 -9.74 -7.09
C LEU A 171 -5.10 -10.09 -7.38
N GLY A 172 -6.03 -9.39 -6.70
CA GLY A 172 -7.47 -9.64 -6.77
C GLY A 172 -7.88 -11.03 -6.26
N ASP A 173 -9.15 -11.36 -6.47
CA ASP A 173 -9.76 -12.60 -5.97
C ASP A 173 -9.26 -13.87 -6.67
N PHE A 174 -8.69 -13.75 -7.87
CA PHE A 174 -8.29 -14.90 -8.68
C PHE A 174 -7.26 -15.79 -7.98
N PHE A 175 -6.32 -15.19 -7.25
CA PHE A 175 -5.30 -15.89 -6.47
C PHE A 175 -5.65 -16.01 -4.98
N ASN A 176 -6.83 -15.57 -4.58
CA ASN A 176 -7.28 -15.60 -3.20
C ASN A 176 -8.05 -16.90 -2.94
N GLU A 177 -7.43 -17.83 -2.21
CA GLU A 177 -8.06 -19.10 -1.84
C GLU A 177 -9.39 -18.93 -1.12
N ASP A 178 -9.47 -17.94 -0.23
CA ASP A 178 -10.70 -17.62 0.48
C ASP A 178 -11.77 -17.10 -0.49
N ALA A 179 -11.40 -16.44 -1.60
CA ALA A 179 -12.36 -15.93 -2.57
C ALA A 179 -12.93 -17.02 -3.48
N TYR A 180 -12.08 -17.85 -4.12
CA TYR A 180 -12.58 -18.87 -5.05
C TYR A 180 -13.17 -20.10 -4.36
N ASN A 181 -12.83 -20.36 -3.09
CA ASN A 181 -13.49 -21.42 -2.30
C ASN A 181 -14.81 -20.95 -1.65
N ARG A 182 -15.14 -19.64 -1.67
CA ARG A 182 -16.43 -19.15 -1.17
C ARG A 182 -17.56 -19.79 -1.96
N LYS A 183 -18.43 -20.52 -1.25
CA LYS A 183 -19.71 -20.95 -1.82
C LYS A 183 -20.60 -19.72 -1.98
N LYS A 184 -21.36 -19.67 -3.08
CA LYS A 184 -22.40 -18.66 -3.23
C LYS A 184 -23.42 -18.82 -2.10
N ARG A 185 -23.58 -17.76 -1.30
CA ARG A 185 -24.52 -17.69 -0.18
C ARG A 185 -25.95 -17.95 -0.67
N ARG A 186 -26.70 -18.76 0.08
CA ARG A 186 -28.15 -18.94 -0.03
C ARG A 186 -28.87 -17.88 0.80
N GLU A 187 -30.07 -17.49 0.40
CA GLU A 187 -30.86 -16.52 1.19
C GLU A 187 -31.09 -16.97 2.64
N SER A 188 -31.20 -18.28 2.87
CA SER A 188 -31.37 -18.87 4.20
C SER A 188 -30.07 -19.04 5.00
N ASP A 189 -28.89 -18.78 4.41
CA ASP A 189 -27.63 -18.87 5.14
C ASP A 189 -27.52 -17.74 6.17
N LEU A 190 -27.10 -18.12 7.37
CA LEU A 190 -26.65 -17.21 8.42
C LEU A 190 -25.18 -16.85 8.21
N ILE A 191 -24.82 -15.62 8.56
CA ILE A 191 -23.47 -15.09 8.38
C ILE A 191 -22.74 -15.22 9.72
N PHE A 192 -21.77 -16.14 9.78
CA PHE A 192 -20.93 -16.35 10.95
C PHE A 192 -19.56 -15.69 10.75
N CYS A 193 -19.24 -14.73 11.60
CA CYS A 193 -17.93 -14.08 11.63
C CYS A 193 -17.10 -14.68 12.77
N LYS A 194 -15.94 -15.25 12.45
CA LYS A 194 -14.93 -15.55 13.45
C LYS A 194 -14.08 -14.32 13.68
N VAL A 195 -13.81 -14.00 14.94
CA VAL A 195 -13.11 -12.79 15.31
C VAL A 195 -12.12 -13.06 16.44
N ILE A 196 -11.03 -12.30 16.45
CA ILE A 196 -10.09 -12.27 17.57
C ILE A 196 -10.15 -10.90 18.24
N PHE A 197 -10.07 -10.91 19.57
CA PHE A 197 -9.87 -9.69 20.34
C PHE A 197 -8.37 -9.37 20.38
N SER A 198 -8.03 -8.09 20.27
CA SER A 198 -6.64 -7.60 20.29
C SER A 198 -5.88 -7.99 21.57
N ASP A 199 -6.60 -8.22 22.67
CA ASP A 199 -6.02 -8.49 24.00
C ASP A 199 -5.90 -9.99 24.37
N VAL A 200 -6.56 -10.92 23.66
CA VAL A 200 -6.70 -12.32 24.16
C VAL A 200 -6.28 -13.40 23.16
N GLY A 201 -6.09 -13.10 21.87
CA GLY A 201 -5.61 -14.07 20.87
C GLY A 201 -6.51 -15.30 20.64
N ARG A 202 -7.61 -15.44 21.39
CA ARG A 202 -8.63 -16.48 21.22
C ARG A 202 -9.65 -16.04 20.19
N GLU A 203 -10.07 -16.99 19.37
CA GLU A 203 -11.09 -16.80 18.34
C GLU A 203 -12.49 -17.05 18.91
N TYR A 204 -13.44 -16.19 18.53
CA TYR A 204 -14.83 -16.22 18.96
C TYR A 204 -15.74 -16.08 17.74
N THR A 205 -16.91 -16.70 17.78
CA THR A 205 -17.88 -16.66 16.67
C THR A 205 -19.04 -15.73 17.00
N TYR A 206 -19.35 -14.85 16.06
CA TYR A 206 -20.47 -13.92 16.09
C TYR A 206 -21.34 -14.10 14.85
N LEU A 207 -22.59 -13.66 14.94
CA LEU A 207 -23.50 -13.52 13.81
C LEU A 207 -23.40 -12.11 13.22
N ALA A 208 -23.65 -11.97 11.92
CA ALA A 208 -23.84 -10.70 11.26
C ALA A 208 -25.23 -10.64 10.61
N ASP A 209 -25.85 -9.46 10.64
CA ASP A 209 -27.15 -9.21 9.99
C ASP A 209 -26.98 -8.82 8.51
N GLU A 210 -25.82 -8.27 8.15
CA GLU A 210 -25.51 -7.79 6.81
C GLU A 210 -24.26 -8.48 6.26
N ASP A 211 -24.28 -8.75 4.96
CA ASP A 211 -23.19 -9.40 4.22
C ASP A 211 -22.14 -8.37 3.78
N ILE A 212 -21.49 -7.76 4.77
CA ILE A 212 -20.57 -6.64 4.60
C ILE A 212 -19.20 -6.87 5.25
N TYR A 213 -19.00 -8.05 5.86
CA TYR A 213 -17.79 -8.36 6.62
C TYR A 213 -16.88 -9.25 5.80
N GLU A 214 -15.60 -8.92 5.78
CA GLU A 214 -14.56 -9.74 5.18
C GLU A 214 -13.44 -10.04 6.17
N LYS A 215 -12.68 -11.09 5.90
CA LYS A 215 -11.48 -11.42 6.67
C LYS A 215 -10.52 -10.24 6.62
N GLY A 216 -10.05 -9.81 7.80
CA GLY A 216 -9.22 -8.63 7.98
C GLY A 216 -9.98 -7.40 8.49
N ASP A 217 -11.30 -7.35 8.30
CA ASP A 217 -12.11 -6.21 8.76
C ASP A 217 -12.06 -6.05 10.28
N PHE A 218 -12.16 -4.81 10.75
CA PHE A 218 -12.41 -4.54 12.16
C PHE A 218 -13.89 -4.28 12.42
N ALA A 219 -14.38 -4.72 13.57
CA ALA A 219 -15.78 -4.56 13.94
C ALA A 219 -15.94 -4.30 15.44
N TRP A 220 -17.06 -3.71 15.81
CA TRP A 220 -17.50 -3.63 17.20
C TRP A 220 -18.24 -4.90 17.60
N ALA A 221 -17.77 -5.58 18.64
CA ALA A 221 -18.39 -6.77 19.19
C ALA A 221 -18.74 -6.62 20.69
N PRO A 222 -19.87 -7.18 21.15
CA PRO A 222 -20.25 -7.19 22.56
C PRO A 222 -19.52 -8.30 23.34
N ALA A 223 -18.60 -7.94 24.23
CA ALA A 223 -17.80 -8.85 25.03
C ALA A 223 -18.34 -9.06 26.47
N GLY A 224 -18.22 -10.29 26.98
CA GLY A 224 -18.58 -10.64 28.36
C GLY A 224 -20.08 -10.58 28.67
N ARG A 225 -20.46 -10.77 29.94
CA ARG A 225 -21.88 -10.76 30.35
C ARG A 225 -22.52 -9.38 30.24
N GLU A 226 -21.72 -8.33 30.41
CA GLU A 226 -22.18 -6.92 30.36
C GLU A 226 -22.24 -6.35 28.93
N ASN A 227 -21.92 -7.15 27.91
CA ASN A 227 -21.89 -6.71 26.50
C ASN A 227 -21.04 -5.44 26.28
N LYS A 228 -19.89 -5.35 26.95
CA LYS A 228 -18.96 -4.23 26.75
C LYS A 228 -18.50 -4.22 25.29
N LYS A 229 -18.63 -3.09 24.62
CA LYS A 229 -18.16 -2.93 23.24
C LYS A 229 -16.65 -3.04 23.21
N LYS A 230 -16.13 -3.94 22.39
CA LYS A 230 -14.70 -4.09 22.10
C LYS A 230 -14.49 -4.17 20.60
N ILE A 231 -13.34 -3.67 20.16
CA ILE A 231 -12.90 -3.82 18.78
C ILE A 231 -12.35 -5.23 18.61
N VAL A 232 -12.74 -5.88 17.52
CA VAL A 232 -12.27 -7.21 17.14
C VAL A 232 -11.84 -7.19 15.68
N ARG A 233 -10.91 -8.08 15.33
CA ARG A 233 -10.51 -8.33 13.94
C ARG A 233 -11.20 -9.59 13.43
N VAL A 234 -11.87 -9.50 12.30
CA VAL A 234 -12.48 -10.64 11.60
C VAL A 234 -11.38 -11.52 11.02
N THR A 235 -11.38 -12.80 11.37
CA THR A 235 -10.41 -13.78 10.90
C THR A 235 -10.96 -14.72 9.84
N ASP A 236 -12.28 -14.88 9.80
CA ASP A 236 -12.99 -15.75 8.86
C ASP A 236 -14.48 -15.39 8.79
N VAL A 237 -15.10 -15.63 7.64
CA VAL A 237 -16.54 -15.44 7.42
C VAL A 237 -17.11 -16.69 6.75
N ALA A 238 -18.09 -17.32 7.41
CA ALA A 238 -18.71 -18.55 6.95
C ALA A 238 -20.23 -18.37 6.78
N TYR A 239 -20.75 -18.92 5.69
CA TYR A 239 -22.18 -18.99 5.40
C TYR A 239 -22.66 -20.40 5.69
N LEU A 240 -23.55 -20.55 6.67
CA LEU A 240 -24.03 -21.85 7.12
C LEU A 240 -25.55 -21.81 7.30
N GLN A 241 -26.20 -22.94 7.03
CA GLN A 241 -27.60 -23.09 7.41
C GLN A 241 -27.74 -23.13 8.94
N PRO A 242 -28.91 -22.77 9.50
CA PRO A 242 -29.15 -22.83 10.95
C PRO A 242 -28.80 -24.18 11.59
N GLU A 243 -28.99 -25.29 10.86
CA GLU A 243 -28.73 -26.66 11.33
C GLU A 243 -27.24 -27.00 11.38
N GLU A 244 -26.41 -26.27 10.63
CA GLU A 244 -24.95 -26.42 10.56
C GLU A 244 -24.22 -25.47 11.51
N ALA A 245 -24.97 -24.71 12.33
CA ALA A 245 -24.41 -23.70 13.22
C ALA A 245 -23.40 -24.31 14.21
N PRO A 246 -22.18 -23.75 14.32
CA PRO A 246 -21.13 -24.29 15.19
C PRO A 246 -21.47 -24.16 16.68
N PHE A 247 -22.39 -23.26 17.02
CA PHE A 247 -22.87 -23.01 18.36
C PHE A 247 -24.38 -22.71 18.34
N PRO A 248 -25.11 -22.96 19.45
CA PRO A 248 -26.52 -22.63 19.55
C PRO A 248 -26.77 -21.15 19.24
N LEU A 249 -27.62 -20.86 18.24
CA LEU A 249 -27.88 -19.50 17.75
C LEU A 249 -28.27 -18.52 18.86
N GLU A 250 -29.09 -18.97 19.82
CA GLU A 250 -29.54 -18.18 20.97
C GLU A 250 -28.42 -17.70 21.89
N LYS A 251 -27.26 -18.35 21.84
CA LYS A 251 -26.07 -18.00 22.64
C LYS A 251 -25.03 -17.24 21.82
N THR A 252 -25.16 -17.25 20.50
CA THR A 252 -24.23 -16.57 19.59
C THR A 252 -24.62 -15.11 19.48
N LYS A 253 -23.71 -14.22 19.90
CA LYS A 253 -23.96 -12.78 19.84
C LYS A 253 -23.78 -12.25 18.42
N LYS A 254 -24.32 -11.05 18.17
CA LYS A 254 -24.16 -10.35 16.89
C LYS A 254 -23.05 -9.31 16.93
N LEU A 255 -22.36 -9.13 15.81
CA LEU A 255 -21.54 -7.94 15.58
C LEU A 255 -22.44 -6.71 15.54
N ILE A 256 -21.94 -5.60 16.07
CA ILE A 256 -22.70 -4.34 16.18
C ILE A 256 -22.63 -3.58 14.87
N ARG A 257 -21.41 -3.39 14.35
CA ARG A 257 -21.13 -2.80 13.04
C ARG A 257 -19.68 -3.04 12.63
N ARG A 258 -19.42 -2.99 11.33
CA ARG A 258 -18.08 -2.84 10.77
C ARG A 258 -17.50 -1.45 11.06
N LEU A 259 -16.20 -1.37 11.25
CA LEU A 259 -15.45 -0.12 11.37
C LEU A 259 -15.01 0.36 9.97
N PRO A 260 -15.04 1.67 9.70
CA PRO A 260 -14.47 2.21 8.47
C PRO A 260 -12.93 2.10 8.51
N PRO A 261 -12.24 2.01 7.35
CA PRO A 261 -10.78 1.91 7.28
C PRO A 261 -10.03 3.01 8.05
N GLU A 262 -10.55 4.24 8.07
CA GLU A 262 -9.99 5.39 8.79
C GLU A 262 -9.89 5.18 10.32
N ASP A 263 -10.70 4.27 10.87
CA ASP A 263 -10.68 3.96 12.30
C ASP A 263 -9.73 2.79 12.64
N TYR A 264 -9.10 2.15 11.64
CA TYR A 264 -8.20 1.01 11.85
C TYR A 264 -6.90 1.42 12.55
N GLU A 265 -6.43 2.66 12.34
CA GLU A 265 -5.22 3.21 12.97
C GLU A 265 -5.35 3.45 14.48
N LYS A 266 -6.58 3.38 15.02
CA LYS A 266 -6.88 3.60 16.44
C LYS A 266 -6.95 2.29 17.24
N VAL A 267 -6.66 1.14 16.61
CA VAL A 267 -6.85 -0.22 17.15
C VAL A 267 -5.54 -0.83 17.66
#